data_AF-X0PR95-F1
#
_entry.id   AF-X0PR95-F1
#
_cell.length_a   1.000
_cell.length_b   1.000
_cell.length_c   1.000
_cell.angle_alpha   90.00
_cell.angle_beta   90.00
_cell.angle_gamma   90.00
#
_symmetry.space_group_name_H-M   'P 1'
#
loop_
_entity.id
_entity.type
_entity.pdbx_description
1 polymer ?
#
loop_
_entity_poly.entity_id
_entity_poly.type
_entity_poly.pdbx_seq_one_letter_code
_entity_poly.pdbx_strand_id
1 'polypeptide(L)'
;MLKSFKPTFMLNSLYDLDPDQLKTVGIRNILTDLDNTLLPWNNKLADAKTNAWLQKMRQANIQVIVVSNNSHARVGMALEQLEMPFVARAMKPTVKGIREALTTYQLLPAETVMVGDQLITDVYSGNRAGLRTILVKPLVTSDGWNTSINRFIEQYIFKYLKKHFVGLDWQSSLTPAANQKR
;
A
#
# COMPACT_ATOMS: atom_id res chain seq x y z
N MET A 1 -20.13 7.48 7.17
CA MET A 1 -18.75 7.67 7.68
C MET A 1 -17.84 6.45 7.46
N LEU A 2 -18.20 5.23 7.88
CA LEU A 2 -17.26 4.08 7.81
C LEU A 2 -16.94 3.57 6.39
N LYS A 3 -17.73 3.96 5.36
CA LYS A 3 -17.48 3.60 3.95
C LYS A 3 -16.11 4.08 3.45
N SER A 4 -15.56 5.18 3.98
CA SER A 4 -14.23 5.68 3.59
C SER A 4 -13.07 4.80 4.07
N PHE A 5 -13.33 3.82 4.95
CA PHE A 5 -12.35 2.80 5.33
C PHE A 5 -12.44 1.55 4.46
N LYS A 6 -13.40 1.47 3.52
CA LYS A 6 -13.52 0.33 2.62
C LYS A 6 -12.35 0.35 1.62
N PRO A 7 -11.51 -0.69 1.56
CA PRO A 7 -10.50 -0.78 0.52
C PRO A 7 -11.13 -1.11 -0.84
N THR A 8 -10.48 -0.73 -1.93
CA THR A 8 -10.88 -1.15 -3.28
C THR A 8 -10.57 -2.63 -3.48
N PHE A 9 -9.39 -3.07 -3.08
CA PHE A 9 -8.95 -4.47 -3.14
C PHE A 9 -8.30 -4.91 -1.84
N MET A 10 -8.25 -6.23 -1.61
CA MET A 10 -7.57 -6.84 -0.48
C MET A 10 -6.65 -7.95 -0.96
N LEU A 11 -5.36 -7.85 -0.68
CA LEU A 11 -4.37 -8.83 -1.11
C LEU A 11 -3.65 -9.46 0.09
N ASN A 12 -3.21 -10.71 -0.07
CA ASN A 12 -2.42 -11.38 0.96
C ASN A 12 -1.07 -10.70 1.14
N SER A 13 -0.49 -10.15 0.08
CA SER A 13 0.78 -9.43 0.12
C SER A 13 0.86 -8.33 -0.93
N LEU A 14 1.66 -7.29 -0.69
CA LEU A 14 2.08 -6.34 -1.71
C LEU A 14 2.69 -7.07 -2.92
N TYR A 15 3.45 -8.13 -2.65
CA TYR A 15 4.16 -8.92 -3.64
C TYR A 15 3.26 -9.73 -4.59
N ASP A 16 1.96 -9.85 -4.26
CA ASP A 16 0.96 -10.47 -5.14
C ASP A 16 0.51 -9.52 -6.25
N LEU A 17 0.92 -8.24 -6.20
CA LEU A 17 0.67 -7.29 -7.27
C LEU A 17 1.44 -7.67 -8.52
N ASP A 18 0.67 -7.95 -9.57
CA ASP A 18 1.16 -8.16 -10.92
C ASP A 18 0.97 -6.90 -11.78
N PRO A 19 2.01 -6.44 -12.51
CA PRO A 19 1.90 -5.24 -13.34
C PRO A 19 0.84 -5.32 -14.44
N ASP A 20 0.61 -6.50 -15.03
CA ASP A 20 -0.37 -6.64 -16.10
C ASP A 20 -1.78 -6.53 -15.51
N GLN A 21 -2.00 -7.09 -14.33
CA GLN A 21 -3.25 -6.91 -13.59
C GLN A 21 -3.48 -5.45 -13.19
N LEU A 22 -2.45 -4.74 -12.73
CA LEU A 22 -2.55 -3.30 -12.43
C LEU A 22 -2.94 -2.51 -13.69
N LYS A 23 -2.33 -2.80 -14.83
CA LYS A 23 -2.66 -2.14 -16.11
C LYS A 23 -4.07 -2.43 -16.59
N THR A 24 -4.57 -3.67 -16.43
CA THR A 24 -5.96 -4.02 -16.83
C THR A 24 -7.00 -3.23 -16.05
N VAL A 25 -6.71 -2.89 -14.79
CA VAL A 25 -7.56 -1.99 -13.99
C VAL A 25 -7.17 -0.51 -14.14
N GLY A 26 -6.27 -0.16 -15.06
CA GLY A 26 -5.88 1.23 -15.33
C GLY A 26 -5.04 1.87 -14.23
N ILE A 27 -4.25 1.10 -13.48
CA ILE A 27 -3.25 1.61 -12.53
C ILE A 27 -1.87 1.62 -13.20
N ARG A 28 -1.16 2.73 -13.03
CA ARG A 28 0.21 2.96 -13.52
C ARG A 28 1.17 3.35 -12.40
N ASN A 29 0.64 3.79 -11.25
CA ASN A 29 1.46 4.28 -10.13
C ASN A 29 1.01 3.64 -8.82
N ILE A 30 1.98 3.28 -7.99
CA ILE A 30 1.81 2.72 -6.66
C ILE A 30 2.42 3.68 -5.65
N LEU A 31 1.59 4.16 -4.73
CA LEU A 31 2.05 4.71 -3.47
C LEU A 31 2.00 3.57 -2.45
N THR A 32 3.12 3.21 -1.83
CA THR A 32 3.18 2.13 -0.84
C THR A 32 3.57 2.68 0.52
N ASP A 33 2.97 2.16 1.59
CA ASP A 33 3.57 2.28 2.92
C ASP A 33 4.90 1.50 3.00
N LEU A 34 5.72 1.84 3.99
CA LEU A 34 7.03 1.24 4.21
C LEU A 34 6.97 0.07 5.19
N ASP A 35 6.71 0.37 6.46
CA ASP A 35 6.86 -0.56 7.57
C ASP A 35 5.65 -1.51 7.60
N ASN A 36 5.90 -2.82 7.66
CA ASN A 36 4.90 -3.89 7.57
C ASN A 36 4.12 -3.99 6.26
N THR A 37 4.44 -3.16 5.25
CA THR A 37 3.89 -3.25 3.90
C THR A 37 4.96 -3.65 2.88
N LEU A 38 5.96 -2.78 2.66
CA LEU A 38 7.08 -3.04 1.75
C LEU A 38 8.19 -3.80 2.47
N LEU A 39 8.56 -3.38 3.68
CA LEU A 39 9.61 -3.99 4.48
C LEU A 39 9.07 -4.37 5.87
N PRO A 40 9.55 -5.46 6.49
CA PRO A 40 9.27 -5.71 7.91
C PRO A 40 9.77 -4.53 8.74
N TRP A 41 9.00 -4.06 9.72
CA TRP A 41 9.38 -2.86 10.51
C TRP A 41 10.72 -2.99 11.26
N ASN A 42 11.11 -4.23 11.60
CA ASN A 42 12.33 -4.58 12.32
C ASN A 42 13.52 -4.93 11.41
N ASN A 43 13.30 -5.08 10.11
CA ASN A 43 14.34 -5.36 9.13
C ASN A 43 14.63 -4.09 8.33
N LYS A 44 15.91 -3.75 8.19
CA LYS A 44 16.36 -2.54 7.50
C LYS A 44 16.79 -2.80 6.06
N LEU A 45 16.97 -4.06 5.67
CA LEU A 45 17.47 -4.42 4.36
C LEU A 45 16.38 -5.08 3.53
N ALA A 46 16.24 -4.61 2.30
CA ALA A 46 15.39 -5.23 1.31
C ALA A 46 15.92 -6.64 0.98
N ASP A 47 15.03 -7.62 0.98
CA ASP A 47 15.37 -8.98 0.60
C ASP A 47 15.31 -9.17 -0.92
N ALA A 48 15.72 -10.36 -1.40
CA ALA A 48 15.67 -10.70 -2.82
C ALA A 48 14.24 -10.59 -3.40
N LYS A 49 13.22 -10.85 -2.57
CA LYS A 49 11.81 -10.77 -2.95
C LYS A 49 11.39 -9.33 -3.25
N THR A 50 11.79 -8.39 -2.40
CA THR A 50 11.54 -6.95 -2.57
C THR A 50 12.17 -6.43 -3.86
N ASN A 51 13.45 -6.77 -4.08
CA ASN A 51 14.18 -6.35 -5.28
C ASN A 51 13.57 -6.89 -6.57
N ALA A 52 13.23 -8.19 -6.59
CA ALA A 52 12.60 -8.81 -7.76
C ALA A 52 11.24 -8.16 -8.09
N TRP A 53 10.44 -7.86 -7.06
CA TRP A 53 9.15 -7.21 -7.25
C TRP A 53 9.31 -5.77 -7.78
N LEU A 54 10.22 -4.98 -7.22
CA LEU A 54 10.51 -3.63 -7.70
C LEU A 54 11.05 -3.62 -9.14
N GLN A 55 11.92 -4.57 -9.47
CA GLN A 55 12.43 -4.74 -10.84
C GLN A 55 11.30 -5.05 -11.81
N LYS A 56 10.38 -5.94 -11.43
CA LYS A 56 9.20 -6.29 -12.23
C LYS A 56 8.30 -5.06 -12.48
N MET A 57 8.08 -4.22 -11.46
CA MET A 57 7.33 -2.97 -11.59
C MET A 57 8.03 -1.98 -12.51
N ARG A 58 9.36 -1.81 -12.36
CA ARG A 58 10.18 -0.93 -13.19
C ARG A 58 10.15 -1.35 -14.66
N GLN A 59 10.34 -2.64 -14.95
CA GLN A 59 10.27 -3.17 -16.32
C GLN A 59 8.89 -2.96 -16.97
N ALA A 60 7.83 -2.93 -16.17
CA ALA A 60 6.48 -2.70 -16.64
C ALA A 60 6.11 -1.21 -16.74
N ASN A 61 7.04 -0.28 -16.46
CA ASN A 61 6.80 1.16 -16.36
C ASN A 61 5.74 1.53 -15.30
N ILE A 62 5.73 0.81 -14.18
CA ILE A 62 4.92 1.17 -13.01
C ILE A 62 5.79 1.93 -12.02
N GLN A 63 5.41 3.16 -11.72
CA GLN A 63 6.12 3.98 -10.74
C GLN A 63 5.74 3.52 -9.33
N VAL A 64 6.74 3.22 -8.50
CA VAL A 64 6.53 2.85 -7.09
C VAL A 64 7.20 3.89 -6.21
N ILE A 65 6.40 4.54 -5.36
CA ILE A 65 6.85 5.62 -4.47
C ILE A 65 6.43 5.27 -3.04
N VAL A 66 7.37 5.40 -2.10
CA VAL A 66 7.08 5.16 -0.69
C VAL A 66 6.45 6.40 -0.06
N VAL A 67 5.34 6.22 0.67
CA VAL A 67 4.67 7.30 1.42
C VAL A 67 4.54 6.87 2.88
N SER A 68 5.44 7.34 3.73
CA SER A 68 5.60 6.88 5.12
C SER A 68 5.42 8.02 6.12
N ASN A 69 4.82 7.72 7.28
CA ASN A 69 4.78 8.62 8.42
C ASN A 69 6.11 8.75 9.16
N ASN A 70 7.07 7.88 8.83
CA ASN A 70 8.35 7.81 9.51
C ASN A 70 9.25 9.01 9.17
N SER A 71 10.32 9.20 9.93
CA SER A 71 11.26 10.30 9.72
C SER A 71 12.05 10.12 8.42
N HIS A 72 12.50 11.22 7.83
CA HIS A 72 13.30 11.20 6.60
C HIS A 72 14.57 10.34 6.75
N ALA A 73 15.26 10.45 7.89
CA ALA A 73 16.44 9.64 8.20
C ALA A 73 16.12 8.13 8.23
N ARG A 74 14.98 7.74 8.82
CA ARG A 74 14.59 6.32 8.93
C ARG A 74 14.16 5.74 7.58
N VAL A 75 13.42 6.52 6.78
CA VAL A 75 12.99 6.11 5.43
C VAL A 75 14.19 6.04 4.50
N GLY A 76 15.04 7.06 4.49
CA GLY A 76 16.27 7.10 3.67
C GLY A 76 17.18 5.91 3.95
N MET A 77 17.43 5.60 5.23
CA MET A 77 18.23 4.43 5.61
C MET A 77 17.61 3.10 5.13
N ALA A 78 16.28 2.98 5.12
CA ALA A 78 15.60 1.76 4.69
C ALA A 78 15.62 1.56 3.17
N LEU A 79 15.65 2.67 2.42
CA LEU A 79 15.55 2.69 0.96
C LEU A 79 16.88 2.94 0.27
N GLU A 80 17.97 3.13 1.02
CA GLU A 80 19.30 3.49 0.50
C GLU A 80 19.75 2.54 -0.63
N GLN A 81 19.55 1.24 -0.46
CA GLN A 81 19.93 0.22 -1.45
C GLN A 81 18.90 0.03 -2.58
N LEU A 82 17.69 0.55 -2.41
CA LEU A 82 16.59 0.38 -3.35
C LEU A 82 16.45 1.54 -4.33
N GLU A 83 17.11 2.67 -4.06
CA GLU A 83 17.05 3.90 -4.87
C GLU A 83 15.61 4.29 -5.22
N MET A 84 14.71 4.18 -4.25
CA MET A 84 13.29 4.46 -4.44
C MET A 84 12.94 5.91 -4.11
N PRO A 85 12.07 6.56 -4.90
CA PRO A 85 11.48 7.83 -4.51
C PRO A 85 10.58 7.66 -3.28
N PHE A 86 10.57 8.66 -2.40
CA PHE A 86 9.74 8.63 -1.20
C PHE A 86 9.24 10.01 -0.75
N VAL A 87 8.18 9.98 0.06
CA VAL A 87 7.69 11.08 0.89
C VAL A 87 7.68 10.59 2.33
N ALA A 88 8.52 11.20 3.18
CA ALA A 88 8.57 10.92 4.61
C ALA A 88 7.67 11.90 5.38
N ARG A 89 7.40 11.61 6.66
CA ARG A 89 6.47 12.41 7.49
C ARG A 89 5.15 12.71 6.77
N ALA A 90 4.58 11.71 6.10
CA ALA A 90 3.38 11.85 5.28
C ALA A 90 2.13 12.32 6.05
N MET A 91 2.15 12.23 7.38
CA MET A 91 1.07 12.61 8.30
C MET A 91 -0.26 11.89 8.04
N LYS A 92 -0.23 10.65 7.54
CA LYS A 92 -1.39 9.76 7.49
C LYS A 92 -1.98 9.63 8.92
N PRO A 93 -3.31 9.70 9.12
CA PRO A 93 -4.38 9.55 8.13
C PRO A 93 -4.78 10.83 7.38
N THR A 94 -4.06 11.93 7.52
CA THR A 94 -4.28 13.11 6.67
C THR A 94 -3.81 12.84 5.24
N VAL A 95 -4.32 13.62 4.29
CA VAL A 95 -4.00 13.47 2.86
C VAL A 95 -2.71 14.17 2.45
N LYS A 96 -1.99 14.83 3.37
CA LYS A 96 -0.88 15.74 3.03
C LYS A 96 0.23 15.04 2.24
N GLY A 97 0.82 13.98 2.79
CA GLY A 97 1.91 13.27 2.13
C GLY A 97 1.48 12.57 0.83
N ILE A 98 0.22 12.11 0.74
CA ILE A 98 -0.30 11.54 -0.50
C ILE A 98 -0.41 12.61 -1.59
N ARG A 99 -0.96 13.79 -1.26
CA ARG A 99 -1.04 14.91 -2.21
C ARG A 99 0.33 15.46 -2.60
N GLU A 100 1.27 15.46 -1.67
CA GLU A 100 2.67 15.81 -1.93
C GLU A 100 3.28 14.83 -2.95
N ALA A 101 3.08 13.53 -2.77
CA ALA A 101 3.54 12.53 -3.74
C ALA A 101 2.89 12.72 -5.12
N LEU A 102 1.57 12.90 -5.17
CA LEU A 102 0.86 13.15 -6.44
C LEU A 102 1.40 14.38 -7.17
N THR A 103 1.69 15.46 -6.45
CA THR A 103 2.17 16.72 -7.04
C THR A 103 3.63 16.61 -7.48
N THR A 104 4.49 16.11 -6.57
CA THR A 104 5.95 16.03 -6.79
C THR A 104 6.30 15.10 -7.95
N TYR A 105 5.61 13.97 -8.04
CA TYR A 105 5.86 12.96 -9.07
C TYR A 105 4.87 13.06 -10.25
N GLN A 106 4.03 14.10 -10.29
CA GLN A 106 3.10 14.40 -11.39
C GLN A 106 2.16 13.23 -11.72
N LEU A 107 1.61 12.62 -10.67
CA LEU A 107 0.78 11.42 -10.78
C LEU A 107 -0.70 11.79 -10.93
N LEU A 108 -1.40 11.04 -11.78
CA LEU A 108 -2.86 11.14 -11.89
C LEU A 108 -3.54 10.29 -10.81
N PRO A 109 -4.43 10.84 -9.96
CA PRO A 109 -5.11 10.06 -8.92
C PRO A 109 -5.88 8.84 -9.46
N ALA A 110 -6.49 8.96 -10.65
CA ALA A 110 -7.24 7.87 -11.28
C ALA A 110 -6.36 6.65 -11.65
N GLU A 111 -5.09 6.90 -11.94
CA GLU A 111 -4.09 5.88 -12.31
C GLU A 111 -3.19 5.48 -11.14
N THR A 112 -3.48 5.99 -9.94
CA THR A 112 -2.64 5.81 -8.75
C THR A 112 -3.39 5.03 -7.67
N VAL A 113 -2.69 4.09 -7.05
CA VAL A 113 -3.22 3.29 -5.94
C VAL A 113 -2.38 3.47 -4.68
N MET A 114 -3.04 3.61 -3.51
CA MET A 114 -2.37 3.55 -2.21
C MET A 114 -2.41 2.11 -1.68
N VAL A 115 -1.26 1.56 -1.32
CA VAL A 115 -1.11 0.21 -0.78
C VAL A 115 -0.53 0.29 0.61
N GLY A 116 -1.16 -0.41 1.55
CA GLY A 116 -0.71 -0.45 2.94
C GLY A 116 -1.45 -1.49 3.76
N ASP A 117 -0.97 -1.76 4.96
CA ASP A 117 -1.51 -2.78 5.84
C ASP A 117 -2.44 -2.21 6.92
N GLN A 118 -2.61 -0.89 6.99
CA GLN A 118 -3.47 -0.22 7.96
C GLN A 118 -4.71 0.42 7.32
N LEU A 119 -5.87 0.16 7.91
CA LEU A 119 -7.15 0.71 7.45
C LEU A 119 -7.22 2.23 7.67
N ILE A 120 -6.70 2.75 8.78
CA ILE A 120 -6.80 4.17 9.12
C ILE A 120 -5.73 4.96 8.37
N THR A 121 -4.47 4.55 8.42
CA THR A 121 -3.41 5.36 7.82
C THR A 121 -3.37 5.25 6.30
N ASP A 122 -3.60 4.06 5.74
CA ASP A 122 -3.37 3.85 4.31
C ASP A 122 -4.68 3.87 3.51
N VAL A 123 -5.64 3.03 3.89
CA VAL A 123 -6.92 2.93 3.16
C VAL A 123 -7.75 4.21 3.32
N TYR A 124 -7.95 4.68 4.55
CA TYR A 124 -8.75 5.87 4.77
C TYR A 124 -8.09 7.13 4.22
N SER A 125 -6.78 7.31 4.39
CA SER A 125 -6.07 8.44 3.79
C SER A 125 -6.11 8.41 2.26
N GLY A 126 -5.84 7.26 1.64
CA GLY A 126 -5.89 7.08 0.19
C GLY A 126 -7.28 7.38 -0.39
N ASN A 127 -8.33 6.83 0.23
CA ASN A 127 -9.71 7.11 -0.17
C ASN A 127 -10.06 8.61 -0.04
N ARG A 128 -9.60 9.28 1.03
CA ARG A 128 -9.81 10.74 1.21
C ARG A 128 -9.03 11.58 0.20
N ALA A 129 -7.91 11.07 -0.30
CA ALA A 129 -7.13 11.70 -1.35
C ALA A 129 -7.69 11.40 -2.76
N GLY A 130 -8.75 10.59 -2.87
CA GLY A 130 -9.39 10.23 -4.14
C GLY A 130 -8.69 9.10 -4.91
N LEU A 131 -7.82 8.34 -4.24
CA LEU A 131 -7.13 7.20 -4.83
C LEU A 131 -7.95 5.93 -4.62
N ARG A 132 -7.71 4.95 -5.49
CA ARG A 132 -8.03 3.55 -5.16
C ARG A 132 -7.06 3.07 -4.09
N THR A 133 -7.47 2.08 -3.31
CA THR A 133 -6.65 1.57 -2.20
C THR A 133 -6.61 0.06 -2.14
N ILE A 134 -5.47 -0.48 -1.75
CA ILE A 134 -5.26 -1.92 -1.54
C ILE A 134 -4.83 -2.12 -0.11
N LEU A 135 -5.63 -2.87 0.64
CA LEU A 135 -5.25 -3.34 1.96
C LEU A 135 -4.47 -4.65 1.80
N VAL A 136 -3.27 -4.72 2.39
CA VAL A 136 -2.48 -5.95 2.44
C VAL A 136 -2.40 -6.50 3.86
N LYS A 137 -2.02 -7.77 4.02
CA LYS A 137 -1.67 -8.29 5.35
C LYS A 137 -0.29 -7.77 5.76
N PRO A 138 -0.06 -7.50 7.06
CA PRO A 138 1.24 -7.07 7.54
C PRO A 138 2.29 -8.16 7.35
N LEU A 139 3.52 -7.77 7.00
CA LEU A 139 4.63 -8.71 6.77
C LEU A 139 5.06 -9.47 8.03
N VAL A 140 4.95 -8.85 9.20
CA VAL A 140 5.16 -9.50 10.50
C VAL A 140 4.01 -9.16 11.44
N THR A 141 3.73 -10.08 12.37
CA THR A 141 2.65 -9.91 13.36
C THR A 141 3.01 -8.93 14.49
N SER A 142 4.30 -8.65 14.67
CA SER A 142 4.78 -7.65 15.61
C SER A 142 4.74 -6.27 14.98
N ASP A 143 4.54 -5.28 15.83
CA ASP A 143 4.35 -3.89 15.47
C ASP A 143 5.22 -3.03 16.41
N GLY A 144 5.62 -1.83 15.98
CA GLY A 144 6.23 -0.86 16.88
C GLY A 144 5.27 -0.44 18.00
N TRP A 145 5.79 -0.02 19.16
CA TRP A 145 4.97 0.29 20.36
C TRP A 145 3.85 1.35 20.10
N ASN A 146 4.02 2.22 19.10
CA ASN A 146 3.08 3.32 18.78
C ASN A 146 1.87 2.94 17.91
N THR A 147 1.73 1.72 17.38
CA THR A 147 0.61 1.34 16.47
C THR A 147 -0.49 0.52 17.15
N SER A 148 -0.26 0.00 18.36
CA SER A 148 -1.13 -0.98 19.02
C SER A 148 -2.58 -0.49 19.27
N ILE A 149 -2.77 0.77 19.68
CA ILE A 149 -4.11 1.34 19.90
C ILE A 149 -4.87 1.50 18.58
N ASN A 150 -4.19 1.94 17.52
CA ASN A 150 -4.80 2.07 16.20
C ASN A 150 -5.24 0.70 15.66
N ARG A 151 -4.43 -0.35 15.84
CA ARG A 151 -4.78 -1.72 15.42
C ARG A 151 -6.04 -2.23 16.10
N PHE A 152 -6.22 -1.95 17.39
CA PHE A 152 -7.44 -2.35 18.08
C PHE A 152 -8.67 -1.71 17.45
N ILE A 153 -8.65 -0.40 17.22
CA ILE A 153 -9.75 0.33 16.56
C ILE A 153 -9.96 -0.22 15.13
N GLU A 154 -8.88 -0.47 14.39
CA GLU A 154 -8.94 -1.04 13.04
C GLU A 154 -9.63 -2.40 12.99
N GLN A 155 -9.46 -3.25 14.01
CA GLN A 155 -10.17 -4.53 14.06
C GLN A 155 -11.70 -4.34 14.15
N TYR A 156 -12.19 -3.35 14.89
CA TYR A 156 -13.62 -3.04 14.93
C TYR A 156 -14.11 -2.50 13.58
N ILE A 157 -13.33 -1.60 12.98
CA ILE A 157 -13.63 -1.07 11.64
C ILE A 157 -13.70 -2.24 10.64
N PHE A 158 -12.73 -3.14 10.65
CA PHE A 158 -12.69 -4.28 9.73
C PHE A 158 -13.87 -5.23 9.92
N LYS A 159 -14.23 -5.57 11.17
CA LYS A 159 -15.41 -6.39 11.47
C LYS A 159 -16.69 -5.74 10.97
N TYR A 160 -16.84 -4.42 11.17
CA TYR A 160 -17.96 -3.66 10.61
C TYR A 160 -17.96 -3.73 9.08
N LEU A 161 -16.83 -3.48 8.43
CA LEU A 161 -16.73 -3.51 6.97
C LEU A 161 -17.13 -4.88 6.40
N LYS A 162 -16.62 -5.98 6.97
CA LYS A 162 -16.98 -7.34 6.54
C LYS A 162 -18.46 -7.67 6.74
N LYS A 163 -19.09 -7.13 7.79
CA LYS A 163 -20.52 -7.33 8.05
C LYS A 163 -21.41 -6.59 7.05
N HIS A 164 -20.95 -5.44 6.55
CA HIS A 164 -21.78 -4.50 5.77
C HIS A 164 -21.43 -4.42 4.28
N PHE A 165 -20.31 -4.98 3.84
CA PHE A 165 -19.89 -4.98 2.44
C PHE A 165 -19.51 -6.38 1.97
N VAL A 166 -20.07 -6.78 0.83
CA VAL A 166 -19.69 -8.01 0.12
C VAL A 166 -18.39 -7.83 -0.67
N GLY A 167 -17.67 -8.93 -0.92
CA GLY A 167 -16.45 -8.96 -1.73
C GLY A 167 -15.19 -8.44 -1.02
N LEU A 168 -15.17 -8.42 0.31
CA LEU A 168 -13.98 -8.07 1.12
C LEU A 168 -13.20 -9.34 1.49
N ASP A 169 -12.67 -9.98 0.46
CA ASP A 169 -11.95 -11.24 0.58
C ASP A 169 -10.48 -11.04 0.23
N TRP A 170 -9.62 -11.69 1.03
CA TRP A 170 -8.19 -11.71 0.80
C TRP A 170 -7.90 -12.52 -0.46
N GLN A 171 -7.26 -11.90 -1.43
CA GLN A 171 -6.92 -12.50 -2.72
C GLN A 171 -5.40 -12.56 -2.91
N SER A 172 -4.95 -13.38 -3.85
CA SER A 172 -3.55 -13.42 -4.29
C SER A 172 -3.37 -12.82 -5.70
N SER A 173 -4.38 -12.10 -6.18
CA SER A 173 -4.39 -11.40 -7.47
C SER A 173 -5.49 -10.33 -7.50
N LEU A 174 -5.34 -9.30 -8.34
CA LEU A 174 -6.35 -8.24 -8.52
C LEU A 174 -7.49 -8.66 -9.44
N THR A 175 -7.20 -9.54 -10.38
CA THR A 175 -8.18 -10.17 -11.25
C THR A 175 -8.27 -11.65 -10.88
N PRO A 176 -9.46 -12.27 -10.86
CA PRO A 176 -9.57 -13.73 -10.85
C PRO A 176 -8.70 -14.27 -11.99
N ALA A 177 -7.96 -15.35 -11.76
CA ALA A 177 -7.12 -15.95 -12.80
C ALA A 177 -7.99 -16.17 -14.04
N ALA A 178 -7.78 -15.35 -15.08
CA ALA A 178 -8.31 -15.65 -16.40
C ALA A 178 -7.75 -17.03 -16.73
N ASN A 179 -8.64 -18.02 -16.87
CA ASN A 179 -8.34 -19.40 -17.21
C ASN A 179 -6.95 -19.54 -17.83
N GLN A 180 -6.03 -20.18 -17.11
CA GLN A 180 -4.89 -20.85 -17.75
C GLN A 180 -5.48 -21.94 -18.65
N LYS A 181 -5.96 -21.52 -19.82
CA LYS A 181 -6.31 -22.36 -20.94
C LYS A 181 -5.26 -22.08 -22.01
N ARG A 182 -4.23 -22.91 -22.02
CA ARG A 182 -3.82 -23.70 -23.18
C ARG A 182 -2.85 -24.76 -22.72
#